data_AF-A0A1F9I5Y3-F1
#
_entry.id   AF-A0A1F9I5Y3-F1
#
_cell.length_a   1.000
_cell.length_b   1.000
_cell.length_c   1.000
_cell.angle_alpha   90.00
_cell.angle_beta   90.00
_cell.angle_gamma   90.00
#
_symmetry.space_group_name_H-M   'P 1'
#
loop_
_entity.id
_entity.type
_entity.pdbx_description
1 polymer ?
#
loop_
_entity_poly.entity_id
_entity_poly.type
_entity_poly.pdbx_seq_one_letter_code
_entity_poly.pdbx_strand_id
1 'polypeptide(L)'
;MPLNLYPDIYAAGSVPRGWTPSRRGTLKYPVRNRAVLRELRRLRAGRWKKVIKQGNLGEVHYFEHESGSVAGVKFFPRTVTL
;
A
#
# COMPACT_ATOMS: atom_id res chain seq x y z
N MET A 1 -1.05 -7.13 -13.70
CA MET A 1 -1.91 -5.95 -13.49
C MET A 1 -1.05 -4.70 -13.57
N PRO A 2 -1.43 -3.69 -14.37
CA PRO A 2 -0.74 -2.40 -14.36
C PRO A 2 -0.86 -1.76 -12.96
N LEU A 3 0.22 -1.14 -12.51
CA LEU A 3 0.22 -0.35 -11.29
C LEU A 3 -0.27 1.06 -11.64
N ASN A 4 -1.23 1.58 -10.87
CA ASN A 4 -1.71 2.96 -11.00
C ASN A 4 -1.20 3.80 -9.83
N LEU A 5 -0.94 5.08 -10.09
CA LEU A 5 -0.51 6.06 -9.09
C LEU A 5 -1.73 6.75 -8.49
N TYR A 6 -1.80 6.80 -7.16
CA TYR A 6 -2.86 7.46 -6.41
C TYR A 6 -2.28 8.45 -5.38
N PRO A 7 -3.02 9.49 -4.97
CA PRO A 7 -2.60 10.39 -3.92
C PRO A 7 -2.48 9.69 -2.56
N ASP A 8 -3.34 8.71 -2.26
CA ASP A 8 -3.34 7.92 -1.03
C ASP A 8 -4.02 6.55 -1.22
N ILE A 9 -4.07 5.76 -0.14
CA ILE A 9 -4.64 4.40 -0.17
C ILE A 9 -6.16 4.36 -0.37
N TYR A 10 -6.89 5.42 -0.03
CA TYR A 10 -8.35 5.47 -0.16
C TYR A 10 -8.76 5.80 -1.59
N ALA A 11 -8.00 6.67 -2.26
CA ALA A 11 -8.19 7.01 -3.67
C ALA A 11 -8.05 5.80 -4.61
N ALA A 12 -7.41 4.72 -4.17
CA ALA A 12 -7.29 3.48 -4.93
C ALA A 12 -8.60 2.66 -5.00
N GLY A 13 -9.61 2.97 -4.18
CA GLY A 13 -10.92 2.32 -4.18
C GLY A 13 -10.96 0.90 -3.60
N SER A 14 -9.82 0.25 -3.36
CA SER A 14 -9.76 -1.10 -2.82
C SER A 14 -9.87 -1.19 -1.29
N VAL A 15 -9.72 -0.07 -0.59
CA VAL A 15 -9.79 0.00 0.89
C VAL A 15 -11.25 0.26 1.30
N PRO A 16 -11.86 -0.58 2.15
CA PRO A 16 -13.27 -0.43 2.49
C PRO A 16 -13.53 0.83 3.31
N ARG A 17 -14.71 1.42 3.12
CA ARG A 17 -15.20 2.51 3.98
C ARG A 17 -15.25 2.04 5.44
N GLY A 18 -14.81 2.90 6.36
CA GLY A 18 -14.74 2.57 7.78
C GLY A 18 -13.47 1.82 8.19
N TRP A 19 -12.58 1.47 7.26
CA TRP A 19 -11.23 1.04 7.63
C TRP A 19 -10.47 2.22 8.24
N THR A 20 -9.90 2.00 9.42
CA THR A 20 -9.07 2.97 10.12
C THR A 20 -7.75 2.33 10.56
N PRO A 21 -6.63 3.04 10.41
CA PRO A 21 -5.33 2.49 10.76
C PRO A 21 -5.16 2.33 12.28
N SER A 22 -4.57 1.22 12.70
CA SER A 22 -4.19 0.98 14.08
C SER A 22 -2.98 1.85 14.49
N ARG A 23 -2.95 2.35 15.73
CA ARG A 23 -1.86 3.22 16.24
C ARG A 23 -0.46 2.59 16.15
N ARG A 24 -0.36 1.27 16.27
CA ARG A 24 0.87 0.50 16.11
C ARG A 24 0.55 -0.66 15.18
N GLY A 25 1.21 -0.70 14.02
CA GLY A 25 0.90 -1.70 12.98
C GLY A 25 1.32 -1.31 11.57
N THR A 26 2.28 -0.39 11.41
CA THR A 26 2.82 -0.04 10.10
C THR A 26 4.23 -0.63 9.95
N LEU A 27 4.41 -1.50 8.96
CA LEU A 27 5.69 -2.07 8.57
C LEU A 27 6.14 -1.45 7.25
N LYS A 28 7.42 -1.09 7.15
CA LYS A 28 8.00 -0.51 5.94
C LYS A 28 9.23 -1.30 5.51
N TYR A 29 9.27 -1.69 4.24
CA TYR A 29 10.36 -2.47 3.66
C TYR A 29 10.88 -1.82 2.37
N PRO A 30 12.16 -1.98 2.03
CA PRO A 30 12.65 -1.63 0.71
C PRO A 30 11.98 -2.52 -0.36
N VAL A 31 11.76 -1.96 -1.56
CA VAL A 31 11.26 -2.74 -2.71
C VAL A 31 12.41 -3.56 -3.30
N ARG A 32 12.54 -4.82 -2.87
CA ARG A 32 13.63 -5.72 -3.30
C ARG A 32 13.43 -6.31 -4.70
N ASN A 33 12.18 -6.47 -5.14
CA ASN A 33 11.90 -6.97 -6.49
C ASN A 33 12.23 -5.88 -7.53
N ARG A 34 13.29 -6.10 -8.32
CA ARG A 34 13.79 -5.13 -9.31
C ARG A 34 12.79 -4.82 -10.42
N ALA A 35 12.01 -5.81 -10.87
CA ALA A 35 10.99 -5.60 -11.90
C ALA A 35 9.88 -4.67 -11.38
N VAL A 36 9.40 -4.93 -10.15
CA VAL A 36 8.40 -4.07 -9.49
C VAL A 36 8.96 -2.66 -9.28
N LEU A 37 10.19 -2.52 -8.77
CA LEU A 37 10.80 -1.22 -8.56
C LEU A 37 10.95 -0.42 -9.88
N ARG A 38 11.25 -1.09 -10.99
CA ARG A 38 11.31 -0.45 -12.31
C ARG A 38 9.95 0.08 -12.74
N GLU A 39 8.88 -0.71 -12.60
CA GLU A 39 7.53 -0.23 -12.94
C GLU A 39 7.09 0.93 -12.05
N LEU A 40 7.36 0.86 -10.74
CA LEU A 40 7.07 1.96 -9.81
C LEU A 40 7.81 3.25 -10.21
N ARG A 41 9.07 3.14 -10.63
CA ARG A 41 9.86 4.29 -11.09
C ARG A 41 9.40 4.85 -12.44
N ARG A 42 8.72 4.07 -13.28
CA ARG A 42 8.04 4.57 -14.48
C ARG A 42 6.81 5.40 -14.14
N LEU A 43 6.08 5.05 -13.08
CA LEU A 43 4.97 5.86 -12.58
C LEU A 43 5.45 7.17 -11.97
N ARG A 44 6.50 7.10 -11.14
CA ARG A 44 7.13 8.28 -10.55
C ARG A 44 8.56 7.96 -10.17
N ALA A 45 9.50 8.73 -10.71
CA ALA A 45 10.90 8.62 -10.36
C ALA A 45 11.11 8.98 -8.88
N GLY A 46 11.94 8.22 -8.18
CA GLY A 46 12.29 8.46 -6.78
C GLY A 46 12.38 7.18 -5.94
N ARG A 47 12.34 7.36 -4.62
CA ARG A 47 12.39 6.27 -3.65
C ARG A 47 11.01 5.69 -3.39
N TRP A 48 10.96 4.36 -3.38
CA TRP A 48 9.75 3.59 -3.12
C TRP A 48 9.98 2.60 -1.97
N LYS A 49 8.94 2.39 -1.15
CA LYS A 49 8.92 1.40 -0.07
C LYS A 49 7.66 0.55 -0.18
N LYS A 50 7.74 -0.73 0.19
CA LYS A 50 6.54 -1.54 0.47
C LYS A 50 6.06 -1.19 1.87
N VAL A 51 4.77 -0.93 2.01
CA VAL A 51 4.12 -0.66 3.29
C VAL A 51 3.04 -1.70 3.54
N ILE A 52 3.00 -2.20 4.77
CA ILE A 52 1.92 -3.02 5.31
C ILE A 52 1.35 -2.24 6.48
N LYS A 53 0.08 -1.87 6.41
CA LYS A 53 -0.59 -1.06 7.44
C LYS A 53 -1.78 -1.81 7.99
N GLN A 54 -1.75 -2.11 9.28
CA GLN A 54 -2.86 -2.74 9.99
C GLN A 54 -3.95 -1.73 10.31
N GLY A 55 -5.18 -2.20 10.33
CA GLY A 55 -6.35 -1.46 10.78
C GLY A 55 -7.37 -2.34 11.47
N ASN A 56 -8.50 -1.72 11.81
CA ASN A 56 -9.64 -2.35 12.50
C ASN A 56 -10.24 -3.53 11.73
N LEU A 57 -10.37 -3.44 10.39
CA LEU A 57 -11.05 -4.46 9.57
C LEU A 57 -10.08 -5.43 8.85
N GLY A 58 -8.77 -5.19 8.94
CA GLY A 58 -7.79 -5.91 8.15
C GLY A 58 -6.54 -5.09 7.88
N GLU A 59 -5.73 -5.55 6.93
CA GLU A 59 -4.48 -4.90 6.53
C GLU A 59 -4.59 -4.29 5.14
N VAL A 60 -3.85 -3.21 4.91
CA VAL A 60 -3.65 -2.61 3.59
C VAL A 60 -2.18 -2.72 3.21
N HIS A 61 -1.89 -3.38 2.10
CA HIS A 61 -0.55 -3.49 1.55
C HIS A 61 -0.45 -2.59 0.32
N TYR A 62 0.62 -1.82 0.21
CA TYR A 62 0.82 -0.88 -0.90
C TYR A 62 2.29 -0.54 -1.09
N PHE A 63 2.61 0.14 -2.19
CA PHE A 63 3.90 0.82 -2.37
C PHE A 63 3.73 2.32 -2.13
N GLU A 64 4.63 2.90 -1.35
CA GLU A 64 4.66 4.32 -0.98
C GLU A 64 5.88 4.98 -1.60
N HIS A 65 5.65 6.04 -2.37
CA HIS A 65 6.68 6.93 -2.87
C HIS A 65 7.09 7.93 -1.78
N GLU A 66 8.31 8.48 -1.84
CA GLU A 66 8.76 9.49 -0.87
C GLU A 66 7.94 10.78 -0.86
N SER A 67 7.14 11.04 -1.89
CA SER A 67 6.16 12.14 -1.92
C SER A 67 4.83 11.84 -1.20
N GLY A 68 4.63 10.61 -0.71
CA GLY A 68 3.38 10.15 -0.11
C GLY A 68 2.39 9.49 -1.08
N SER A 69 2.58 9.65 -2.39
CA SER A 69 1.75 8.95 -3.41
C SER A 69 1.92 7.43 -3.31
N VAL A 70 0.88 6.69 -3.67
CA VAL A 70 0.86 5.24 -3.52
C VAL A 70 0.55 4.51 -4.82
N ALA A 71 0.93 3.24 -4.91
CA ALA A 71 0.58 2.35 -6.00
C ALA A 71 0.36 0.91 -5.50
N GLY A 72 -0.40 0.11 -6.27
CA GLY A 72 -0.62 -1.31 -5.98
C GLY A 72 -1.30 -1.57 -4.63
N VAL A 73 -2.25 -0.71 -4.26
CA VAL A 73 -3.00 -0.82 -3.01
C VAL A 73 -3.88 -2.07 -3.03
N LYS A 74 -3.80 -2.87 -1.97
CA LYS A 74 -4.60 -4.08 -1.79
C LYS A 74 -5.04 -4.22 -0.34
N PHE A 75 -6.33 -4.48 -0.14
CA PHE A 75 -6.90 -4.77 1.16
C PHE A 75 -6.92 -6.29 1.42
N PHE A 76 -6.60 -6.68 2.65
CA PHE A 76 -6.65 -8.04 3.16
C PHE A 76 -7.53 -8.04 4.42
N PRO A 77 -8.74 -8.63 4.38
CA PRO A 77 -9.62 -8.66 5.54
C PRO A 77 -8.98 -9.46 6.68
N ARG A 78 -9.26 -9.04 7.92
CA ARG A 78 -8.88 -9.83 9.10
C ARG A 78 -9.77 -11.07 9.13
N THR A 79 -9.19 -12.24 8.92
CA THR A 79 -9.91 -13.50 9.15
C THR A 79 -10.16 -13.64 10.66
N VAL A 80 -11.43 -13.65 11.06
CA VAL A 80 -11.82 -14.11 12.40
C VAL A 80 -12.08 -15.60 12.25
N THR A 81 -11.19 -16.43 12.77
CA THR A 81 -11.51 -17.84 12.97
C THR A 81 -12.43 -17.90 14.19
N LEU A 82 -13.70 -18.29 13.99
CA LEU A 82 -14.64 -18.61 15.05
C LEU A 82 -14.29 -19.98 15.67
#